data_AF-A0A502EEB9-F1
#
_entry.id   AF-A0A502EEB9-F1
#
_cell.length_a   1.000
_cell.length_b   1.000
_cell.length_c   1.000
_cell.angle_alpha   90.00
_cell.angle_beta   90.00
_cell.angle_gamma   90.00
#
_symmetry.space_group_name_H-M   'P 1'
#
loop_
_entity.id
_entity.type
_entity.pdbx_description
1 polymer ?
#
loop_
_entity_poly.entity_id
_entity_poly.type
_entity_poly.pdbx_seq_one_letter_code
_entity_poly.pdbx_strand_id
1 'polypeptide(L)'
;MDQDIILDKLKKAKQELISNHEELERCTSDLKIANINLNIRETEKELNMEEFNSNLEQMMFAISHKVRKSVANILGLSKLLCEDVNLGNNELREILLLIIQSAESLNTSTEELSKFICLKRRS
;
A
#
# COMPACT_ATOMS: atom_id res chain seq x y z
N MET A 1 -46.81 -3.44 -59.48
CA MET A 1 -45.65 -4.36 -59.29
C MET A 1 -44.48 -3.64 -58.63
N ASP A 2 -44.08 -2.45 -59.10
CA ASP A 2 -42.97 -1.68 -58.48
C ASP A 2 -43.26 -1.13 -57.07
N GLN A 3 -44.49 -0.67 -56.80
CA GLN A 3 -44.87 -0.12 -55.50
C GLN A 3 -44.84 -1.16 -54.36
N ASP A 4 -45.20 -2.42 -54.62
CA ASP A 4 -45.15 -3.49 -53.62
C ASP A 4 -43.72 -3.88 -53.26
N ILE A 5 -42.80 -3.85 -54.23
CA ILE A 5 -41.37 -4.12 -54.01
C ILE A 5 -40.76 -3.01 -53.15
N ILE A 6 -41.12 -1.75 -53.42
CA ILE A 6 -40.68 -0.61 -52.62
C ILE A 6 -41.24 -0.71 -51.20
N LEU A 7 -42.51 -1.07 -51.04
CA LEU A 7 -43.15 -1.22 -49.74
C LEU A 7 -42.51 -2.35 -48.91
N ASP A 8 -42.18 -3.48 -49.52
CA ASP A 8 -41.49 -4.59 -48.83
C ASP A 8 -40.07 -4.21 -48.38
N LYS A 9 -39.31 -3.52 -49.23
CA LYS A 9 -37.99 -2.97 -48.87
C LYS A 9 -38.07 -1.99 -47.70
N LEU A 10 -39.08 -1.13 -47.69
CA LEU A 10 -39.27 -0.11 -46.65
C LEU A 10 -39.66 -0.76 -45.31
N LYS A 11 -40.46 -1.83 -45.33
CA LYS A 11 -40.77 -2.63 -44.14
C LYS A 11 -39.54 -3.33 -43.57
N LYS A 12 -38.71 -3.93 -44.43
CA LYS A 12 -37.44 -4.56 -44.00
C LYS A 12 -36.48 -3.55 -43.39
N ALA A 13 -36.25 -2.42 -44.05
CA ALA A 13 -35.40 -1.36 -43.53
C ALA A 13 -35.89 -0.81 -42.18
N LYS A 14 -37.22 -0.67 -41.99
CA LYS A 14 -37.80 -0.28 -40.70
C LYS A 14 -37.51 -1.32 -39.61
N GLN A 15 -37.66 -2.61 -39.93
CA GLN A 15 -37.42 -3.69 -38.97
C GLN A 15 -35.94 -3.77 -38.56
N GLU A 16 -35.03 -3.63 -39.52
CA GLU A 16 -33.59 -3.56 -39.27
C GLU A 16 -33.23 -2.35 -38.40
N LEU A 17 -33.83 -1.17 -38.67
CA LEU A 17 -33.60 0.02 -37.86
C LEU A 17 -34.03 -0.17 -36.40
N ILE A 18 -35.17 -0.82 -36.17
CA ILE A 18 -35.64 -1.13 -34.80
C ILE A 18 -34.67 -2.09 -34.11
N SER A 19 -34.27 -3.18 -34.78
CA SER A 19 -33.31 -4.15 -34.23
C SER A 19 -31.98 -3.49 -33.86
N ASN A 20 -31.44 -2.67 -34.75
CA ASN A 20 -30.19 -1.94 -34.51
C ASN A 20 -30.31 -0.95 -33.35
N HIS A 21 -31.47 -0.29 -33.22
CA HIS A 21 -31.72 0.62 -32.11
C HIS A 21 -31.74 -0.11 -30.77
N GLU A 22 -32.43 -1.26 -30.69
CA GLU A 22 -32.46 -2.09 -29.49
C GLU A 22 -31.07 -2.65 -29.13
N GLU A 23 -30.27 -3.07 -30.12
CA GLU A 23 -28.88 -3.50 -29.90
C GLU A 23 -28.00 -2.35 -29.40
N LEU A 24 -28.16 -1.16 -29.97
CA LEU A 24 -27.44 0.03 -29.53
C LEU A 24 -27.79 0.41 -28.09
N GLU A 25 -29.06 0.33 -27.70
CA GLU A 25 -29.49 0.57 -26.33
C GLU A 25 -28.89 -0.45 -25.35
N ARG A 26 -28.91 -1.75 -25.72
CA ARG A 26 -28.27 -2.81 -24.92
C ARG A 26 -26.78 -2.55 -24.75
N CYS A 27 -26.06 -2.31 -25.85
CA CYS A 27 -24.63 -2.00 -25.82
C CYS A 27 -24.31 -0.76 -24.98
N THR A 28 -25.14 0.28 -25.09
CA THR A 28 -24.99 1.50 -24.28
C THR A 28 -25.17 1.22 -22.79
N SER A 29 -26.13 0.37 -22.42
CA SER A 29 -26.33 -0.05 -21.03
C SER A 29 -25.14 -0.85 -20.50
N ASP A 30 -24.65 -1.82 -21.27
CA ASP A 30 -23.49 -2.64 -20.90
C ASP A 30 -22.23 -1.79 -20.73
N LEU A 31 -22.01 -0.82 -21.62
CA LEU A 31 -20.89 0.12 -21.52
C LEU A 31 -20.98 0.98 -20.26
N LYS A 32 -22.17 1.47 -19.90
CA LYS A 32 -22.37 2.22 -18.64
C LYS A 32 -22.02 1.37 -17.42
N ILE A 33 -22.48 0.12 -17.38
CA ILE A 33 -22.17 -0.81 -16.28
C ILE A 33 -20.66 -1.09 -16.22
N ALA A 34 -20.04 -1.37 -17.36
CA ALA A 34 -18.61 -1.61 -17.44
C ALA A 34 -17.80 -0.39 -16.95
N ASN A 35 -18.21 0.82 -17.34
CA ASN A 35 -17.55 2.05 -16.90
C ASN A 35 -17.69 2.29 -15.39
N ILE A 36 -18.87 2.03 -14.81
CA ILE A 36 -19.07 2.09 -13.35
C ILE A 36 -18.14 1.10 -12.65
N ASN A 37 -18.07 -0.14 -13.11
CA ASN A 37 -17.22 -1.17 -12.52
C ASN A 37 -15.72 -0.83 -12.64
N LEU A 38 -15.29 -0.21 -13.75
CA LEU A 38 -13.93 0.26 -13.91
C LEU A 38 -13.59 1.36 -12.90
N ASN A 39 -14.46 2.36 -12.75
CA ASN A 39 -14.26 3.43 -11.77
C ASN A 39 -14.18 2.88 -10.34
N ILE A 40 -15.05 1.93 -9.97
CA ILE A 40 -15.01 1.29 -8.64
C ILE A 40 -13.65 0.63 -8.41
N ARG A 41 -13.16 -0.16 -9.38
CA ARG A 41 -11.86 -0.83 -9.27
C ARG A 41 -10.69 0.13 -9.21
N GLU A 42 -10.77 1.24 -9.94
CA GLU A 42 -9.75 2.29 -9.92
C GLU A 42 -9.68 2.94 -8.53
N THR A 43 -10.83 3.32 -7.96
CA THR A 43 -10.90 3.86 -6.60
C THR A 43 -10.42 2.85 -5.55
N GLU A 44 -10.81 1.58 -5.64
CA GLU A 44 -10.32 0.52 -4.73
C GLU A 44 -8.79 0.37 -4.82
N LYS A 45 -8.23 0.42 -6.03
CA LYS A 45 -6.80 0.34 -6.24
C LYS A 45 -6.06 1.55 -5.65
N GLU A 46 -6.60 2.75 -5.81
CA GLU A 46 -6.03 3.97 -5.23
C GLU A 46 -6.02 3.91 -3.70
N LEU A 47 -7.14 3.52 -3.08
CA LEU A 47 -7.23 3.36 -1.63
C LEU A 47 -6.25 2.31 -1.09
N ASN A 48 -6.16 1.16 -1.75
CA ASN A 48 -5.21 0.11 -1.37
C ASN A 48 -3.76 0.59 -1.50
N MET A 49 -3.46 1.39 -2.52
CA MET A 49 -2.13 1.93 -2.76
C MET A 49 -1.77 3.02 -1.74
N GLU A 50 -2.73 3.87 -1.38
CA GLU A 50 -2.58 4.86 -0.32
C GLU A 50 -2.34 4.19 1.05
N GLU A 51 -3.12 3.15 1.39
CA GLU A 51 -2.89 2.39 2.61
C GLU A 51 -1.51 1.72 2.61
N PHE A 52 -1.11 1.11 1.49
CA PHE A 52 0.20 0.49 1.37
C PHE A 52 1.34 1.50 1.57
N ASN A 53 1.25 2.68 0.96
CA ASN A 53 2.23 3.75 1.15
C ASN A 53 2.28 4.24 2.61
N SER A 54 1.12 4.45 3.24
CA SER A 54 1.05 4.83 4.65
C SER A 54 1.70 3.78 5.56
N ASN A 55 1.48 2.49 5.29
CA ASN A 55 2.12 1.41 6.05
C ASN A 55 3.64 1.42 5.86
N LEU A 56 4.14 1.68 4.65
CA LEU A 56 5.58 1.82 4.38
C LEU A 56 6.19 3.02 5.12
N GLU A 57 5.52 4.16 5.13
CA GLU A 57 5.98 5.35 5.85
C GLU A 57 6.11 5.08 7.36
N GLN A 58 5.13 4.40 7.95
CA GLN A 58 5.18 4.01 9.36
C GLN A 58 6.36 3.06 9.66
N MET A 59 6.61 2.08 8.78
CA MET A 59 7.77 1.20 8.90
C MET A 59 9.08 1.98 8.82
N MET A 60 9.21 2.85 7.82
CA MET A 60 10.40 3.68 7.61
C MET A 60 10.67 4.61 8.79
N PHE A 61 9.63 5.17 9.39
CA PHE A 61 9.72 5.96 10.60
C PHE A 61 10.25 5.12 11.77
N ALA A 62 9.69 3.94 12.02
CA ALA A 62 10.11 3.05 13.10
C ALA A 62 11.58 2.61 12.94
N ILE A 63 12.00 2.24 11.72
CA ILE A 63 13.38 1.88 11.41
C ILE A 63 14.32 3.07 11.67
N SER A 64 13.97 4.26 11.17
CA SER A 64 14.85 5.42 11.24
C SER A 64 14.96 6.03 12.64
N HIS A 65 13.86 6.09 13.39
CA HIS A 65 13.81 6.78 14.69
C HIS A 65 14.08 5.86 15.88
N LYS A 66 13.62 4.61 15.81
CA LYS A 66 13.75 3.69 16.94
C LYS A 66 14.95 2.77 16.75
N VAL A 67 14.94 1.97 15.68
CA VAL A 67 15.99 0.96 15.42
C VAL A 67 17.36 1.62 15.22
N ARG A 68 17.48 2.57 14.28
CA ARG A 68 18.76 3.25 13.99
C ARG A 68 19.30 4.03 15.19
N LYS A 69 18.45 4.65 16.01
CA LYS A 69 18.86 5.35 17.23
C LYS A 69 19.50 4.39 18.23
N SER A 70 18.85 3.26 18.52
CA SER A 70 19.37 2.27 19.45
C SER A 70 20.68 1.65 18.96
N VAL A 71 20.79 1.37 17.65
CA VAL A 71 22.04 0.89 17.04
C VAL A 71 23.16 1.94 17.14
N ALA A 72 22.87 3.21 16.86
CA ALA A 72 23.85 4.29 16.95
C ALA A 72 24.36 4.47 18.39
N ASN A 73 23.47 4.37 19.39
CA ASN A 73 23.85 4.44 20.80
C ASN A 73 24.77 3.28 21.19
N ILE A 74 24.40 2.04 20.87
CA ILE A 74 25.22 0.85 21.17
C ILE A 74 26.61 1.00 20.54
N LEU A 75 26.66 1.37 19.25
CA LEU A 75 27.91 1.51 18.53
C LEU A 75 28.78 2.63 19.09
N GLY A 76 28.19 3.81 19.35
CA GLY A 76 28.92 4.96 19.88
C GLY A 76 29.49 4.70 21.27
N LEU A 77 28.68 4.16 22.17
CA LEU A 77 29.12 3.83 23.53
C LEU A 77 30.16 2.71 23.54
N SER A 78 30.00 1.68 22.70
CA SER A 78 30.99 0.61 22.58
C SER A 78 32.33 1.11 22.06
N LYS A 79 32.33 2.05 21.10
CA LYS A 79 33.56 2.70 20.63
C LYS A 79 34.23 3.52 21.72
N LEU A 80 33.44 4.28 22.49
CA LEU A 80 33.95 5.07 23.61
C LEU A 80 34.63 4.18 24.66
N LEU A 81 34.07 3.00 24.96
CA LEU A 81 34.70 2.00 25.84
C LEU A 81 36.00 1.43 25.27
N CYS A 82 36.12 1.30 23.95
CA CYS A 82 37.34 0.79 23.31
C CYS A 82 38.45 1.85 23.24
N GLU A 83 38.10 3.13 23.15
CA GLU A 83 39.05 4.23 22.93
C GLU A 83 39.61 4.80 24.25
N ASP A 84 38.84 4.76 25.34
CA ASP A 84 39.28 5.31 26.64
C ASP A 84 39.82 4.23 27.59
N VAL A 85 41.14 4.19 27.71
CA VAL A 85 41.90 3.23 28.53
C VAL A 85 41.92 3.59 30.02
N ASN A 86 41.45 4.78 30.41
CA ASN A 86 41.52 5.30 31.79
C ASN A 86 40.16 5.36 32.49
N LEU A 87 39.13 4.78 31.87
CA LEU A 87 37.77 4.72 32.40
C LEU A 87 37.73 4.12 33.81
N GLY A 88 37.18 4.87 34.77
CA GLY A 88 36.95 4.38 36.12
C GLY A 88 35.88 3.28 36.14
N ASN A 89 35.94 2.38 37.12
CA ASN A 89 34.96 1.29 37.25
C ASN A 89 33.49 1.77 37.31
N ASN A 90 33.24 2.95 37.89
CA ASN A 90 31.89 3.53 37.97
C ASN A 90 31.40 4.00 36.60
N GLU A 91 32.24 4.74 35.87
CA GLU A 91 31.94 5.25 34.53
C GLU A 91 31.75 4.09 33.53
N LEU A 92 32.62 3.06 33.61
CA LEU A 92 32.48 1.83 32.84
C LEU A 92 31.11 1.18 33.07
N ARG A 93 30.69 1.08 34.33
CA ARG A 93 29.39 0.49 34.70
C ARG A 93 28.22 1.32 34.18
N GLU A 94 28.31 2.64 34.22
CA GLU A 94 27.29 3.54 33.69
C GLU A 94 27.15 3.40 32.17
N ILE A 95 28.26 3.40 31.44
CA ILE A 95 28.25 3.21 29.98
C ILE A 95 27.70 1.83 29.61
N LEU A 96 28.10 0.78 30.34
CA LEU A 96 27.56 -0.56 30.13
C LEU A 96 26.04 -0.59 30.33
N LEU A 97 25.53 0.10 31.36
CA LEU A 97 24.09 0.20 31.61
C LEU A 97 23.36 0.90 30.45
N LEU A 98 23.93 1.96 29.89
CA LEU A 98 23.37 2.66 28.73
C LEU A 98 23.36 1.80 27.46
N ILE A 99 24.39 0.97 27.26
CA ILE A 99 24.44 -0.01 26.17
C ILE A 99 23.33 -1.05 26.34
N ILE A 100 23.18 -1.60 27.55
CA ILE A 100 22.11 -2.58 27.86
C ILE A 100 20.74 -1.98 27.59
N GLN A 101 20.46 -0.77 28.10
CA GLN A 101 19.19 -0.08 27.85
C GLN A 101 18.94 0.16 26.35
N SER A 102 19.99 0.50 25.60
CA SER A 102 19.88 0.68 24.14
C SER A 102 19.59 -0.65 23.43
N ALA A 103 20.19 -1.75 23.87
CA ALA A 103 19.93 -3.10 23.34
C ALA A 103 18.50 -3.59 23.65
N GLU A 104 18.00 -3.35 24.87
CA GLU A 104 16.62 -3.63 25.25
C GLU A 104 15.64 -2.81 24.40
N SER A 105 15.90 -1.52 24.23
CA SER A 105 15.10 -0.64 23.38
C SER A 105 15.10 -1.10 21.92
N LEU A 106 16.25 -1.55 21.41
CA LEU A 106 16.36 -2.14 20.07
C LEU A 106 15.47 -3.38 19.95
N ASN A 107 15.57 -4.32 20.91
CA ASN A 107 14.78 -5.55 20.91
C ASN A 107 13.27 -5.26 20.87
N THR A 108 12.79 -4.38 21.77
CA THR A 108 11.39 -3.94 21.79
C THR A 108 10.96 -3.33 20.46
N SER A 109 11.78 -2.45 19.89
CA SER A 109 11.48 -1.80 18.61
C SER A 109 11.40 -2.80 17.45
N THR A 110 12.29 -3.81 17.43
CA THR A 110 12.26 -4.86 16.42
C THR A 110 11.09 -5.82 16.60
N GLU A 111 10.66 -6.09 17.83
CA GLU A 111 9.47 -6.88 18.11
C GLU A 111 8.19 -6.15 17.67
N GLU A 112 8.06 -4.85 17.99
CA GLU A 112 6.98 -4.00 17.51
C GLU A 112 6.90 -3.98 15.97
N LEU A 113 8.04 -3.78 15.30
CA LEU A 113 8.11 -3.77 13.84
C LEU A 113 7.73 -5.13 13.25
N SER A 114 8.18 -6.23 13.86
CA SER A 114 7.84 -7.58 13.41
C SER A 114 6.35 -7.88 13.56
N LYS A 115 5.73 -7.44 14.67
CA LYS A 115 4.27 -7.54 14.89
C LYS A 115 3.52 -6.71 13.85
N PHE A 116 3.95 -5.48 13.59
CA PHE A 116 3.35 -4.60 12.59
C PHE A 116 3.37 -5.26 11.19
N ILE A 117 4.52 -5.76 10.76
CA ILE A 117 4.66 -6.45 9.46
C ILE A 117 3.76 -7.69 9.40
N CYS A 118 3.72 -8.51 10.47
CA CYS A 118 2.88 -9.70 10.50
C CYS A 118 1.38 -9.38 10.40
N LEU A 119 0.93 -8.30 11.06
CA LEU A 119 -0.45 -7.84 10.99
C LEU A 119 -0.78 -7.35 9.57
N LYS A 120 0.06 -6.50 8.99
CA LYS A 120 -0.16 -5.91 7.67
C LYS A 120 0.04 -6.86 6.49
N ARG A 121 0.71 -8.00 6.70
CA ARG A 121 0.78 -9.09 5.70
C ARG A 121 -0.48 -9.96 5.64
N ARG A 122 -1.31 -9.91 6.68
CA ARG A 122 -2.54 -10.73 6.81
C ARG A 122 -3.82 -9.96 6.49
N SER A 123 -3.76 -8.63 6.51
CA SER A 123 -4.80 -7.73 5.98
C SER A 123 -4.68 -7.64 4.46
#